data_AF-A0A952DBP1-F1
#
_entry.id   AF-A0A952DBP1-F1
#
_cell.length_a   1.000
_cell.length_b   1.000
_cell.length_c   1.000
_cell.angle_alpha   90.00
_cell.angle_beta   90.00
_cell.angle_gamma   90.00
#
_symmetry.space_group_name_H-M   'P 1'
#
loop_
_entity.id
_entity.type
_entity.pdbx_description
1 polymer ?
#
loop_
_entity_poly.entity_id
_entity_poly.type
_entity_poly.pdbx_seq_one_letter_code
_entity_poly.pdbx_strand_id
1 'polypeptide(L)'
;MPKRPSSSTPRVREPVQVYLASDDSALLARLAAASGLSKAEVMRRGMRAFAREQDVESPMLRFIEEGAGAAWPAGVAADHDAVLADAYTGRRGKRR
;
A
#
# COMPACT_ATOMS: atom_id res chain seq x y z
N MET A 1 -26.41 -14.33 -25.91
CA MET A 1 -25.27 -14.13 -24.99
C MET A 1 -25.65 -13.12 -23.93
N PRO A 2 -25.60 -13.44 -22.62
CA PRO A 2 -25.94 -12.46 -21.60
C PRO A 2 -24.77 -11.49 -21.37
N LYS A 3 -25.06 -10.19 -21.41
CA LYS A 3 -24.12 -9.10 -21.15
C LYS A 3 -23.74 -9.11 -19.66
N ARG A 4 -22.45 -9.24 -19.34
CA ARG A 4 -21.95 -9.13 -17.95
C ARG A 4 -22.22 -7.72 -17.42
N PRO A 5 -22.83 -7.54 -16.23
CA PRO A 5 -23.00 -6.21 -15.65
C PRO A 5 -21.62 -5.67 -15.24
N SER A 6 -21.27 -4.50 -15.77
CA SER A 6 -20.08 -3.74 -15.37
C SER A 6 -20.37 -3.06 -14.03
N SER A 7 -20.02 -3.68 -12.90
CA SER A 7 -20.12 -3.05 -11.59
C SER A 7 -18.90 -2.17 -11.32
N SER A 8 -18.78 -1.04 -12.01
CA SER A 8 -17.95 0.06 -11.52
C SER A 8 -18.86 1.13 -10.91
N THR A 9 -19.33 0.88 -9.69
CA THR A 9 -20.05 1.89 -8.92
C THR A 9 -19.12 3.11 -8.77
N PRO A 10 -19.58 4.34 -9.07
CA PRO A 10 -18.76 5.53 -8.91
C PRO A 10 -18.26 5.62 -7.46
N ARG A 11 -16.95 5.78 -7.25
CA ARG A 11 -16.40 6.08 -5.92
C ARG A 11 -16.86 7.48 -5.51
N VAL A 12 -17.95 7.54 -4.76
CA VAL A 12 -18.45 8.78 -4.17
C VAL A 12 -17.48 9.20 -3.07
N ARG A 13 -17.10 10.49 -3.06
CA ARG A 13 -16.26 11.06 -2.00
C ARG A 13 -17.18 11.56 -0.90
N GLU A 14 -16.96 11.09 0.32
CA GLU A 14 -17.74 11.51 1.48
C GLU A 14 -17.20 12.85 2.04
N PRO A 15 -18.08 13.80 2.43
CA PRO A 15 -17.66 15.05 3.03
C PRO A 15 -17.17 14.85 4.46
N VAL A 16 -16.08 15.52 4.84
CA VAL A 16 -15.55 15.54 6.21
C VAL A 16 -15.34 16.99 6.63
N GLN A 17 -15.86 17.36 7.80
CA GLN A 17 -15.65 18.68 8.42
C GLN A 17 -14.59 18.57 9.51
N VAL A 18 -13.62 19.48 9.49
CA VAL A 18 -12.51 19.50 10.44
C VAL A 18 -12.36 20.92 11.00
N TYR A 19 -12.20 21.02 12.32
CA TYR A 19 -11.88 22.28 12.98
C TYR A 19 -10.36 22.42 13.08
N LEU A 20 -9.85 23.57 12.68
CA LEU A 20 -8.42 23.89 12.69
C LEU A 20 -8.18 25.10 13.58
N ALA A 21 -7.04 25.11 14.27
CA ALA A 21 -6.55 26.33 14.89
C ALA A 21 -6.23 27.39 13.82
N SER A 22 -6.13 28.66 14.23
CA SER A 22 -5.97 29.78 13.30
C SER A 22 -4.68 29.70 12.48
N ASP A 23 -3.60 29.23 13.11
CA ASP A 23 -2.30 28.97 12.49
C ASP A 23 -2.35 27.81 11.49
N ASP A 24 -3.00 26.70 11.82
CA ASP A 24 -3.19 25.57 10.91
C ASP A 24 -4.03 25.94 9.68
N SER A 25 -5.10 26.72 9.90
CA SER A 25 -5.92 27.25 8.80
C SER A 25 -5.11 28.16 7.87
N ALA A 26 -4.25 29.01 8.44
CA ALA A 26 -3.35 29.87 7.68
C ALA A 26 -2.29 29.05 6.91
N LEU A 27 -1.74 27.99 7.53
CA LEU A 27 -0.83 27.05 6.87
C LEU A 27 -1.50 26.36 5.68
N LEU A 28 -2.72 25.82 5.87
CA LEU A 28 -3.48 25.18 4.80
C LEU A 28 -3.78 26.14 3.64
N ALA A 29 -4.10 27.40 3.94
CA ALA A 29 -4.31 28.43 2.93
C ALA A 29 -3.03 28.73 2.13
N ARG A 30 -1.87 28.86 2.81
CA ARG A 30 -0.57 29.05 2.14
C ARG A 30 -0.19 27.88 1.25
N LEU A 31 -0.38 26.65 1.73
CA LEU A 31 -0.09 25.43 0.95
C LEU A 31 -0.99 25.32 -0.28
N ALA A 32 -2.28 25.64 -0.15
CA ALA A 32 -3.20 25.67 -1.28
C ALA A 32 -2.77 26.71 -2.34
N ALA A 33 -2.41 27.92 -1.89
CA ALA A 33 -1.93 28.98 -2.78
C ALA A 33 -0.62 28.61 -3.50
N ALA A 34 0.36 28.07 -2.77
CA ALA A 34 1.66 27.70 -3.32
C ALA A 34 1.59 26.51 -4.31
N SER A 35 0.68 25.56 -4.07
CA SER A 35 0.55 24.36 -4.90
C SER A 35 -0.49 24.48 -6.03
N GLY A 36 -1.32 25.53 -6.02
CA GLY A 36 -2.47 25.66 -6.92
C GLY A 36 -3.57 24.63 -6.67
N LEU A 37 -3.51 23.89 -5.55
CA LEU A 37 -4.48 22.86 -5.21
C LEU A 37 -5.60 23.40 -4.32
N SER A 38 -6.78 22.77 -4.39
CA SER A 38 -7.83 23.03 -3.40
C SER A 38 -7.39 22.61 -1.99
N LYS A 39 -7.89 23.30 -0.96
CA LYS A 39 -7.66 22.93 0.45
C LYS A 39 -7.98 21.46 0.73
N ALA A 40 -9.08 20.96 0.13
CA ALA A 40 -9.47 19.56 0.26
C ALA A 40 -8.44 18.59 -0.35
N GLU A 41 -7.80 18.95 -1.46
CA GLU A 41 -6.74 18.12 -2.06
C GLU A 41 -5.45 18.17 -1.24
N VAL A 42 -5.09 19.32 -0.69
CA VAL A 42 -3.95 19.43 0.25
C VAL A 42 -4.19 18.53 1.46
N MET A 43 -5.36 18.60 2.09
CA MET A 43 -5.73 17.73 3.22
C MET A 43 -5.70 16.24 2.85
N ARG A 44 -6.23 15.86 1.67
CA ARG A 44 -6.17 14.46 1.20
C ARG A 44 -4.74 13.96 1.05
N ARG A 45 -3.85 14.77 0.48
CA ARG A 45 -2.44 14.40 0.31
C ARG A 45 -1.72 14.34 1.64
N GLY A 46 -1.96 15.30 2.53
CA GLY A 46 -1.43 15.30 3.89
C GLY A 46 -1.83 14.04 4.66
N MET A 47 -3.12 13.68 4.64
CA MET A 47 -3.63 12.46 5.28
C MET A 47 -2.97 11.18 4.73
N ARG A 48 -2.75 11.10 3.41
CA ARG A 48 -2.06 9.95 2.79
C ARG A 48 -0.56 9.91 3.12
N ALA A 49 0.09 11.06 3.20
CA ALA A 49 1.50 11.16 3.58
C ALA A 49 1.66 10.74 5.04
N PHE A 50 0.84 11.29 5.94
CA PHE A 50 0.78 10.92 7.34
C PHE A 50 0.53 9.42 7.51
N ALA A 51 -0.45 8.85 6.79
CA ALA A 51 -0.70 7.41 6.83
C ALA A 51 0.53 6.57 6.46
N ARG A 52 1.30 6.98 5.43
CA ARG A 52 2.56 6.28 5.07
C ARG A 52 3.65 6.41 6.13
N GLU A 53 3.69 7.54 6.84
CA GLU A 53 4.62 7.73 7.96
C GLU A 53 4.23 6.86 9.17
N GLN A 54 2.93 6.59 9.34
CA GLN A 54 2.41 5.69 10.38
C GLN A 54 2.42 4.21 9.96
N ASP A 55 2.54 3.92 8.67
CA ASP A 55 2.71 2.57 8.13
C ASP A 55 4.18 2.14 8.34
N VAL A 56 4.60 2.13 9.60
CA VAL A 56 5.94 1.75 10.11
C VAL A 56 6.18 0.24 9.96
N GLU A 57 5.30 -0.49 9.28
CA GLU A 57 5.59 -1.85 8.90
C GLU A 57 6.65 -1.82 7.79
N SER A 58 7.92 -1.81 8.20
CA SER A 58 9.05 -1.96 7.28
C SER A 58 8.75 -3.17 6.38
N PRO A 59 8.68 -3.00 5.05
CA PRO A 59 8.40 -4.13 4.16
C PRO A 59 9.36 -5.30 4.37
N MET A 60 10.59 -4.99 4.81
CA MET A 60 11.59 -5.98 5.18
C MET A 60 11.26 -6.68 6.51
N LEU A 61 10.80 -5.95 7.54
CA LEU A 61 10.38 -6.55 8.81
C LEU A 61 9.16 -7.45 8.60
N ARG A 62 8.16 -7.00 7.83
CA ARG A 62 7.01 -7.83 7.48
C ARG A 62 7.44 -9.11 6.76
N PHE A 63 8.34 -8.99 5.77
CA PHE A 63 8.88 -10.15 5.06
C PHE A 63 9.62 -11.13 5.99
N ILE A 64 10.40 -10.61 6.94
CA ILE A 64 11.09 -11.43 7.95
C ILE A 64 10.08 -12.14 8.86
N GLU A 65 9.03 -11.46 9.32
CA GLU A 65 7.98 -12.04 10.16
C GLU A 65 7.18 -13.13 9.42
N GLU A 66 6.76 -12.84 8.19
CA GLU A 66 6.11 -13.82 7.30
C GLU A 66 7.03 -15.02 7.04
N GLY A 67 8.33 -14.76 6.84
CA GLY A 67 9.35 -15.78 6.66
C GLY A 67 9.61 -16.61 7.91
N ALA A 68 9.58 -16.00 9.11
CA ALA A 68 9.81 -16.70 10.37
C ALA A 68 8.74 -17.76 10.67
N GLY A 69 7.50 -17.54 10.21
CA GLY A 69 6.40 -18.49 10.33
C GLY A 69 6.33 -19.56 9.22
N ALA A 70 7.12 -19.43 8.15
CA ALA A 70 7.09 -20.34 7.02
C ALA A 70 7.98 -21.57 7.23
N ALA A 71 7.49 -22.74 6.81
CA ALA A 71 8.29 -23.97 6.78
C ALA A 71 9.23 -23.95 5.56
N TRP A 72 10.47 -23.54 5.79
CA TRP A 72 11.50 -23.52 4.75
C TRP A 72 12.20 -24.89 4.62
N PRO A 73 12.51 -25.33 3.39
CA PRO A 73 13.39 -26.47 3.19
C PRO A 73 14.73 -26.27 3.91
N ALA A 74 15.30 -27.34 4.46
CA ALA A 74 16.63 -27.28 5.05
C ALA A 74 17.66 -26.81 4.00
N GLY A 75 18.58 -25.94 4.39
CA GLY A 75 19.62 -25.42 3.49
C GLY A 75 19.16 -24.35 2.50
N VAL A 76 17.90 -23.88 2.54
CA VAL A 76 17.36 -22.93 1.55
C VAL A 76 18.22 -21.67 1.36
N ALA A 77 18.91 -21.21 2.41
CA ALA A 77 19.78 -20.04 2.31
C ALA A 77 21.03 -20.30 1.46
N ALA A 78 21.65 -21.48 1.63
CA ALA A 78 22.82 -21.89 0.86
C ALA A 78 22.45 -22.24 -0.59
N ASP A 79 21.29 -22.88 -0.78
CA ASP A 79 20.84 -23.42 -2.07
C ASP A 79 19.76 -22.55 -2.75
N HIS A 80 19.66 -21.26 -2.38
CA HIS A 80 18.55 -20.40 -2.81
C HIS A 80 18.40 -20.31 -4.33
N ASP A 81 19.52 -20.26 -5.06
CA ASP A 81 19.53 -20.21 -6.53
C ASP A 81 18.93 -21.47 -7.15
N ALA A 82 19.29 -22.66 -6.63
CA ALA A 82 18.75 -23.92 -7.12
C ALA A 82 17.25 -24.05 -6.80
N VAL A 83 16.85 -23.63 -5.60
CA VAL A 83 15.44 -23.61 -5.17
C VAL A 83 14.60 -22.66 -6.04
N LEU A 84 15.13 -21.48 -6.36
CA LEU A 84 14.46 -20.52 -7.24
C LEU A 84 14.38 -21.04 -8.68
N ALA A 85 15.45 -21.64 -9.20
CA ALA A 85 15.47 -22.23 -10.54
C ALA A 85 14.40 -23.33 -10.69
N ASP A 86 14.24 -24.20 -9.69
CA ASP A 86 13.19 -25.23 -9.68
C ASP A 86 11.77 -24.64 -9.61
N ALA A 87 11.59 -23.52 -8.88
CA ALA A 87 10.32 -22.82 -8.79
C ALA A 87 9.93 -22.14 -10.12
N TYR A 88 10.87 -21.45 -10.76
CA TYR A 88 10.64 -20.77 -12.06
C TYR A 88 10.44 -21.73 -13.21
N THR A 89 11.06 -22.92 -13.17
CA THR A 89 10.89 -23.95 -14.20
C THR A 89 9.63 -24.82 -13.99
N GLY A 90 8.83 -24.55 -12.95
CA GLY A 90 7.51 -25.15 -12.75
C GLY A 90 7.51 -26.61 -12.29
N ARG A 91 8.67 -27.16 -11.86
CA ARG A 91 8.77 -28.58 -11.46
C ARG A 91 7.98 -28.94 -10.20
N ARG A 92 7.54 -27.95 -9.43
CA ARG A 92 6.81 -28.16 -8.17
C ARG A 92 5.32 -28.52 -8.34
N GLY A 93 4.78 -28.47 -9.57
CA GLY A 93 3.37 -28.80 -9.86
C GLY A 93 3.06 -30.29 -10.11
N LYS A 94 4.01 -31.21 -9.97
CA LYS A 94 3.80 -32.61 -10.39
C LYS A 94 4.48 -33.65 -9.50
N ARG A 95 4.05 -33.80 -8.25
CA ARG A 95 4.13 -35.08 -7.54
C ARG A 95 2.80 -35.33 -6.83
N ARG A 96 2.15 -36.43 -7.25
CA ARG A 96 0.91 -37.00 -6.73
C ARG A 96 1.07 -37.46 -5.30
#